data_AF-A0A3M0XFB7-F1
#
_entry.id   AF-A0A3M0XFB7-F1
#
_cell.length_a   1.000
_cell.length_b   1.000
_cell.length_c   1.000
_cell.angle_alpha   90.00
_cell.angle_beta   90.00
_cell.angle_gamma   90.00
#
_symmetry.space_group_name_H-M   'P 1'
#
loop_
_entity.id
_entity.type
_entity.pdbx_description
1 polymer ?
#
loop_
_entity_poly.entity_id
_entity_poly.type
_entity_poly.pdbx_seq_one_letter_code
_entity_poly.pdbx_strand_id
1 'polypeptide(L)' 'MQAKLMFLHALSPLHAGTGQGVGAIDLPIAREKGTEIPIVPGSSLKGVLR' A
#
# COMPACT_ATOMS: atom_id res chain seq x y z
N MET A 1 8.13 -19.08 -13.83
CA MET A 1 8.60 -18.02 -12.91
C MET A 1 8.60 -18.60 -11.50
N GLN A 2 9.67 -18.37 -10.73
CA GLN A 2 9.76 -18.85 -9.36
C GLN A 2 9.32 -17.73 -8.40
N ALA A 3 8.36 -18.01 -7.52
CA ALA A 3 7.93 -17.05 -6.52
C ALA A 3 9.07 -16.76 -5.53
N LYS A 4 9.22 -15.48 -5.13
CA LYS A 4 10.16 -15.05 -4.10
C LYS A 4 9.40 -14.27 -3.04
N LEU A 5 9.68 -14.57 -1.78
CA LEU A 5 9.19 -13.78 -0.65
C LEU A 5 10.04 -12.51 -0.52
N MET A 6 9.39 -11.37 -0.31
CA MET A 6 10.03 -10.08 -0.06
C MET A 6 9.47 -9.48 1.22
N PHE A 7 10.36 -8.96 2.07
CA PHE A 7 9.97 -8.15 3.22
C PHE A 7 10.18 -6.68 2.89
N LEU A 8 9.18 -5.86 3.18
CA LEU A 8 9.23 -4.42 2.99
C LEU A 8 9.38 -3.74 4.35
N HIS A 9 10.55 -3.15 4.59
CA HIS A 9 10.80 -2.33 5.78
C HIS A 9 10.77 -0.85 5.38
N ALA A 10 9.79 -0.11 5.90
CA ALA A 10 9.70 1.33 5.70
C ALA A 10 10.75 2.04 6.57
N LEU A 11 11.82 2.56 5.95
CA LEU A 11 12.85 3.34 6.64
C LEU A 11 12.43 4.79 6.93
N SER A 12 11.39 5.25 6.25
CA SER A 12 10.74 6.54 6.41
C SER A 12 9.21 6.36 6.38
N PRO A 13 8.42 7.37 6.76
CA PRO A 13 6.96 7.30 6.61
C PRO A 13 6.56 6.95 5.17
N LEU A 14 5.74 5.90 5.01
CA LEU A 14 5.32 5.39 3.72
C LEU A 14 3.85 5.77 3.45
N HIS A 15 3.60 6.40 2.30
CA HIS A 15 2.26 6.76 1.86
C HIS A 15 1.85 5.96 0.60
N ALA A 16 1.25 4.79 0.79
CA ALA A 16 0.61 4.03 -0.28
C ALA A 16 -0.84 4.50 -0.46
N GLY A 17 -1.03 5.64 -1.13
CA GLY A 17 -2.33 6.32 -1.21
C GLY A 17 -3.37 5.64 -2.11
N THR A 18 -4.65 5.90 -1.82
CA THR A 18 -5.80 5.46 -2.64
C THR A 18 -6.53 6.60 -3.36
N GLY A 19 -5.90 7.77 -3.45
CA GLY A 19 -6.54 8.99 -3.96
C GLY A 19 -7.26 9.77 -2.85
N GLN A 20 -8.28 10.55 -3.22
CA GLN A 20 -9.06 11.35 -2.28
C GLN A 20 -10.11 10.50 -1.55
N GLY A 21 -10.13 10.59 -0.22
CA GLY A 21 -11.11 9.95 0.64
C GLY A 21 -12.41 10.76 0.76
N VAL A 22 -13.49 10.07 1.10
CA VAL A 22 -14.79 10.69 1.49
C VAL A 22 -14.97 10.78 3.00
N GLY A 23 -13.99 10.30 3.77
CA GLY A 23 -13.98 10.31 5.23
C GLY A 23 -13.29 11.55 5.81
N ALA A 24 -12.95 11.49 7.09
CA ALA A 24 -12.26 12.59 7.78
C ALA A 24 -10.80 12.83 7.33
N ILE A 25 -10.24 11.94 6.51
CA ILE A 25 -8.88 12.02 5.99
C ILE A 25 -8.95 12.23 4.49
N ASP A 26 -8.42 13.36 4.01
CA ASP A 26 -8.43 13.72 2.59
C ASP A 26 -7.62 12.72 1.75
N LEU A 27 -6.43 12.34 2.22
CA LEU A 27 -5.51 11.43 1.54
C LEU A 27 -5.23 10.19 2.39
N PRO A 28 -6.14 9.19 2.37
CA PRO A 28 -5.92 7.96 3.10
C PRO A 28 -4.89 7.05 2.41
N ILE A 29 -4.25 6.20 3.24
CA ILE A 29 -3.46 5.07 2.76
C ILE A 29 -4.35 3.87 2.45
N ALA A 30 -3.86 2.97 1.61
CA ALA A 30 -4.52 1.72 1.28
C ALA A 30 -4.67 0.80 2.50
N ARG A 31 -5.87 0.24 2.64
CA ARG A 31 -6.24 -0.71 3.69
C ARG A 31 -6.97 -1.90 3.08
N GLU A 32 -6.81 -3.07 3.68
CA GLU A 32 -7.62 -4.24 3.33
C GLU A 32 -9.07 -4.05 3.80
N LYS A 33 -10.05 -4.14 2.90
CA LYS A 33 -11.47 -3.84 3.19
C LYS A 33 -12.10 -4.69 4.30
N GLY A 34 -11.62 -5.91 4.50
CA GLY A 34 -12.19 -6.83 5.49
C GLY A 34 -11.68 -6.59 6.91
N THR A 35 -10.45 -6.07 7.04
CA THR A 35 -9.72 -6.00 8.33
C THR A 35 -9.28 -4.59 8.69
N GLU A 36 -9.32 -3.66 7.73
CA GLU A 36 -8.80 -2.30 7.81
C GLU A 36 -7.28 -2.21 8.09
N ILE A 37 -6.55 -3.32 7.98
CA ILE A 37 -5.09 -3.34 8.16
C ILE A 37 -4.42 -2.58 7.00
N PRO A 38 -3.42 -1.72 7.28
CA PRO A 38 -2.64 -1.04 6.24
C PRO A 38 -1.94 -2.02 5.30
N ILE A 39 -1.99 -1.76 4.00
CA ILE A 39 -1.34 -2.59 2.97
C ILE A 39 -0.61 -1.75 1.93
N VAL A 40 0.34 -2.37 1.23
CA VAL A 40 0.90 -1.85 -0.03
C VAL A 40 0.35 -2.71 -1.17
N PRO A 41 -0.53 -2.18 -2.04
CA PRO A 41 -1.10 -2.96 -3.13
C PRO A 41 -0.03 -3.52 -4.07
N GLY A 42 -0.25 -4.75 -4.56
CA GLY A 42 0.67 -5.39 -5.50
C GLY A 42 0.85 -4.59 -6.81
N SER A 43 -0.17 -3.84 -7.24
CA SER A 43 -0.07 -2.90 -8.37
C SER A 43 0.91 -1.76 -8.10
N SER A 44 0.91 -1.20 -6.89
CA SER A 44 1.87 -0.17 -6.46
C SER A 44 3.29 -0.73 -6.45
N LEU A 45 3.50 -1.90 -5.85
CA LEU A 45 4.82 -2.53 -5.78
C LEU A 45 5.35 -2.90 -7.17
N LYS A 46 4.49 -3.49 -8.03
CA LYS A 46 4.83 -3.81 -9.41
C LYS A 46 5.19 -2.55 -10.21
N GLY A 47 4.48 -1.44 -9.99
CA GLY A 47 4.75 -0.18 -10.67
C GLY A 47 6.12 0.40 -10.32
N VAL A 48 6.54 0.29 -9.06
CA VAL A 48 7.84 0.79 -8.58
C VAL A 48 9.01 -0.12 -8.98
N LEU A 49 8.81 -1.44 -9.06
CA LEU A 49 9.85 -2.41 -9.40
C LEU A 49 10.03 -2.66 -10.91
N ARG A 50 9.18 -2.09 -11.76
CA ARG A 50 9.25 -2.21 -13.22
C ARG A 50 10.28 -1.25 -13.80
#